data_AF-A0A8B4GR42-F1
#
_entry.id   AF-A0A8B4GR42-F1
#
_cell.length_a   1.000
_cell.length_b   1.000
_cell.length_c   1.000
_cell.angle_alpha   90.00
_cell.angle_beta   90.00
_cell.angle_gamma   90.00
#
_symmetry.space_group_name_H-M   'P 1'
#
loop_
_entity.id
_entity.type
_entity.pdbx_description
1 polymer ?
#
loop_
_entity_poly.entity_id
_entity_poly.type
_entity_poly.pdbx_seq_one_letter_code
_entity_poly.pdbx_strand_id
1 'polypeptide(L)' 'MAKVIFIDTGIEEEHEIDFEVRAGQAITLIRDGVSKKYIVDIVSGPIYESKCHPTLIRVRET' A
#
# COMPACT_ATOMS: atom_id res chain seq x y z
N MET A 1 2.24 -7.95 7.26
CA MET A 1 2.26 -8.05 5.79
C MET A 1 0.91 -7.60 5.26
N ALA A 2 0.91 -6.77 4.23
CA ALA A 2 -0.27 -6.26 3.55
C ALA A 2 -0.18 -6.59 2.06
N LYS A 3 -1.31 -6.94 1.44
CA LYS A 3 -1.40 -7.14 0.00
C LYS A 3 -1.50 -5.78 -0.69
N VAL A 4 -0.51 -5.45 -1.52
CA VAL A 4 -0.49 -4.23 -2.33
C VAL A 4 -0.92 -4.56 -3.75
N ILE A 5 -1.93 -3.85 -4.25
CA ILE A 5 -2.44 -3.97 -5.61
C ILE A 5 -2.07 -2.71 -6.39
N PHE A 6 -1.27 -2.88 -7.44
CA PHE A 6 -0.89 -1.81 -8.35
C PHE A 6 -1.96 -1.67 -9.43
N ILE A 7 -2.69 -0.56 -9.41
CA ILE A 7 -3.84 -0.33 -10.30
C ILE A 7 -3.42 -0.30 -11.77
N ASP A 8 -2.27 0.30 -12.07
CA ASP A 8 -1.79 0.48 -13.44
C ASP A 8 -1.46 -0.84 -14.14
N THR A 9 -1.03 -1.85 -13.37
CA THR A 9 -0.60 -3.15 -13.91
C THR A 9 -1.51 -4.31 -13.53
N GLY A 10 -2.39 -4.13 -12.54
CA GLY A 10 -3.19 -5.20 -11.94
C GLY A 10 -2.39 -6.20 -11.09
N ILE A 11 -1.10 -5.93 -10.85
CA ILE A 11 -0.22 -6.82 -10.10
C ILE A 11 -0.50 -6.72 -8.61
N GLU A 12 -0.40 -7.86 -7.94
CA GLU A 12 -0.60 -7.99 -6.50
C GLU A 12 0.67 -8.54 -5.85
N GLU A 13 1.17 -7.87 -4.82
CA GLU A 13 2.39 -8.25 -4.10
C GLU A 13 2.18 -8.14 -2.59
N GLU A 14 2.86 -8.98 -1.81
CA GLU A 14 2.86 -8.86 -0.36
C GLU A 14 4.02 -7.97 0.08
N HIS A 15 3.70 -6.92 0.84
CA HIS A 15 4.67 -5.99 1.39
C HIS A 15 4.59 -5.97 2.92
N GLU A 16 5.74 -5.88 3.57
CA GLU A 16 5.76 -5.52 4.99
C GLU A 16 5.55 -4.01 5.12
N ILE A 17 4.52 -3.62 5.87
CA ILE A 17 4.14 -2.23 6.08
C ILE A 17 4.15 -2.01 7.58
N ASP A 18 5.17 -1.30 8.05
CA ASP A 18 5.47 -1.02 9.46
C ASP A 18 5.00 0.37 9.90
N PHE A 19 4.39 1.14 9.00
CA PHE A 19 3.90 2.49 9.23
C PHE A 19 2.40 2.63 8.93
N GLU A 20 1.77 3.67 9.47
CA GLU A 20 0.36 3.96 9.18
C GLU A 20 0.21 4.48 7.75
N VAL A 21 -0.68 3.83 6.99
CA VAL A 21 -0.98 4.19 5.60
C VAL A 21 -2.38 4.77 5.49
N ARG A 22 -2.52 5.88 4.77
CA ARG A 22 -3.81 6.53 4.51
C ARG A 22 -4.05 6.72 3.01
N ALA A 23 -5.32 6.70 2.61
CA ALA A 23 -5.71 7.07 1.26
C ALA A 23 -5.30 8.53 0.96
N GLY A 24 -4.81 8.78 -0.26
CA GLY A 24 -4.23 10.04 -0.71
C GLY A 24 -2.74 10.21 -0.36
N GLN A 25 -2.15 9.33 0.45
CA GLN A 25 -0.74 9.42 0.83
C GLN A 25 0.17 8.92 -0.29
N ALA A 26 1.29 9.61 -0.51
CA ALA A 26 2.38 9.11 -1.33
C ALA A 26 3.28 8.18 -0.50
N ILE A 27 3.48 6.95 -0.97
CA ILE A 27 4.38 5.96 -0.36
C ILE A 27 5.43 5.51 -1.36
N THR A 28 6.58 5.07 -0.86
CA THR A 28 7.65 4.48 -1.69
C THR A 28 7.61 2.97 -1.53
N LEU A 29 7.53 2.24 -2.64
CA LEU A 29 7.59 0.79 -2.66
C LEU A 29 8.77 0.34 -3.52
N ILE A 30 9.43 -0.74 -3.10
CA ILE A 30 10.50 -1.38 -3.85
C ILE A 30 9.87 -2.48 -4.69
N ARG A 31 10.01 -2.37 -6.01
CA ARG A 31 9.52 -3.37 -6.97
C ARG A 31 10.63 -3.71 -7.93
N ASP A 32 10.94 -5.00 -8.08
CA ASP A 32 12.05 -5.48 -8.91
C ASP A 32 13.40 -4.80 -8.60
N GLY A 33 13.64 -4.49 -7.32
CA GLY A 33 14.84 -3.77 -6.85
C GLY A 33 14.84 -2.26 -7.12
N VAL A 34 13.79 -1.72 -7.76
CA VAL A 34 13.64 -0.29 -8.06
C VAL A 34 12.67 0.34 -7.08
N SER A 35 13.10 1.41 -6.41
CA SER A 35 12.22 2.23 -5.57
C SER A 35 11.38 3.16 -6.45
N LYS A 36 10.06 3.06 -6.35
CA LYS A 36 9.10 3.96 -7.02
C LYS A 36 8.13 4.56 -6.02
N LYS A 37 7.61 5.75 -6.33
CA LYS A 37 6.56 6.42 -5.57
C LYS A 37 5.19 6.07 -6.13
N TYR A 38 4.25 5.86 -5.22
CA TYR A 38 2.87 5.55 -5.55
C TYR A 38 1.93 6.34 -4.65
N ILE A 39 0.77 6.72 -5.17
CA ILE A 39 -0.33 7.27 -4.38
C ILE A 39 -1.24 6.12 -3.93
N VAL A 40 -1.55 6.10 -2.64
CA VAL A 40 -2.50 5.17 -2.06
C VAL A 40 -3.92 5.62 -2.39
N ASP A 41 -4.68 4.80 -3.10
CA ASP A 41 -6.08 5.08 -3.40
C ASP A 41 -7.01 4.49 -2.32
N ILE A 42 -6.75 3.25 -1.89
CA ILE A 42 -7.58 2.55 -0.91
C ILE A 42 -6.68 1.85 0.11
N VAL A 43 -7.06 1.94 1.39
CA VAL A 43 -6.50 1.13 2.48
C VAL A 43 -7.65 0.37 3.12
N SER A 44 -7.48 -0.94 3.29
CA SER A 44 -8.44 -1.81 3.95
C SER A 44 -7.73 -2.70 4.97
N GLY A 45 -8.37 -2.91 6.11
CA GLY A 45 -7.84 -3.73 7.20
C GLY A 45 -8.62 -3.54 8.49
N PRO A 46 -8.46 -4.44 9.47
CA PRO A 46 -9.05 -4.28 10.80
C PRO A 46 -8.49 -3.03 11.48
N ILE A 47 -9.33 -2.44 12.34
CA ILE A 47 -8.95 -1.30 13.18
C ILE A 47 -8.79 -1.82 14.61
N TYR A 48 -7.59 -1.71 15.16
CA TYR A 48 -7.31 -1.99 16.57
C TYR A 48 -6.82 -0.70 17.22
N GLU A 49 -7.35 -0.35 18.39
CA GLU A 49 -6.92 0.84 19.15
C GLU A 49 -6.87 2.13 18.32
N SER A 50 -7.86 2.34 17.44
CA SER A 50 -7.95 3.47 16.48
C SER A 50 -6.88 3.52 15.39
N LYS A 51 -6.08 2.46 15.21
CA LYS A 51 -5.11 2.31 14.11
C LYS A 51 -5.59 1.27 13.11
N CYS A 52 -5.51 1.60 11.82
CA CYS A 52 -5.74 0.62 10.77
C CYS A 52 -4.51 -0.28 10.64
N HIS A 53 -4.73 -1.58 10.63
CA HIS A 53 -3.71 -2.58 10.31
C HIS A 53 -3.94 -3.04 8.88
N PRO A 54 -3.21 -2.49 7.88
CA PRO A 54 -3.52 -2.74 6.48
C PRO A 54 -3.37 -4.22 6.14
N THR A 55 -4.42 -4.83 5.62
CA THR A 55 -4.36 -6.15 4.99
C THR A 55 -4.38 -6.03 3.47
N LEU A 56 -4.96 -4.94 2.94
CA LEU A 56 -5.00 -4.62 1.52
C LEU A 56 -4.77 -3.13 1.29
N ILE A 57 -3.92 -2.81 0.32
CA ILE A 57 -3.63 -1.44 -0.12
C ILE A 57 -3.75 -1.43 -1.64
N ARG A 58 -4.46 -0.45 -2.21
CA ARG A 58 -4.46 -0.20 -3.67
C ARG A 58 -3.69 1.07 -3.94
N VAL A 59 -2.78 1.01 -4.89
CA VAL A 59 -1.87 2.11 -5.22
C VAL A 59 -1.84 2.36 -6.72
N ARG A 60 -1.55 3.60 -7.11
CA ARG A 60 -1.30 4.01 -8.50
C ARG A 60 0.00 4.79 -8.60
N GLU A 61 0.70 4.68 -9.72
CA GLU A 61 1.90 5.46 -10.00
C GLU A 61 1.56 6.96 -10.05
N THR A 62 2.46 7.80 -9.52
CA THR A 62 2.35 9.27 -9.59
C THR A 62 2.57 9.80 -10.99
#